data_AF-A0A254QCW8-F1
#
_entry.id   AF-A0A254QCW8-F1
#
_cell.length_a   1.000
_cell.length_b   1.000
_cell.length_c   1.000
_cell.angle_alpha   90.00
_cell.angle_beta   90.00
_cell.angle_gamma   90.00
#
_symmetry.space_group_name_H-M   'P 1'
#
loop_
_entity.id
_entity.type
_entity.pdbx_description
1 polymer ?
#
loop_
_entity_poly.entity_id
_entity_poly.type
_entity_poly.pdbx_seq_one_letter_code
_entity_poly.pdbx_strand_id
1 'polypeptide(L)'
;MIAVSLLLSTLPQATLRLPALFTDHMVVQRGKPVNIWGWDSPGQKVTVSLGGKSASSTTDANGKFMLAVPKLTAGGPYTLEVTGSTTVKVSDVLVGEVWVCSGQSNMEWILANSMFREETKKAADPSVRMFTVTKRVSQKPEVDVVGSWIPSAANSVDSFSAVGLAFANKLRRELNVPIGMIHTSWGGTPAEAWTPGYIFADAGTATQGSLLGNMLGPISNVLAAGTKNMDSAIKDYQAKVDVYQQRALPQFLGQIDTTWTRGDFNDSQWEKGSMPITFDANFDGGYYFRRKVTLTASQASAKVLSLGAIDDFDRTFINGTEVGRTDMKTLNYWESPRSYQIPAGLLHEGENTIAVFAYDTGGAGGFTSTPNTIKLGDLVIASDWKFMKGEVYRPVAPEVAGQQPQSPQGANSPNFPCTLYNGMLAPLAPYSIKGAIWYQGESNAGKAVQYATLLSEMIRGWRKDFGQGNFSFYTAQLANFMAPNRDQFDSAWAELRNSQDIVGQEPNGGTATIIDIGDDKDIHPRNKRDVGERLARIALRKDYGKKIEWQGPRFKSMSAKGDEIIITMDHAAGLKTA
;
A
#
# COMPACT_ATOMS: atom_id res chain seq x y z
N MET A 1 -33.87 -57.04 -25.75
CA MET A 1 -33.30 -56.55 -24.47
C MET A 1 -32.67 -55.20 -24.74
N ILE A 2 -33.29 -54.11 -24.28
CA ILE A 2 -32.74 -52.77 -24.36
C ILE A 2 -32.00 -52.52 -23.04
N ALA A 3 -30.68 -52.42 -23.09
CA ALA A 3 -29.85 -52.11 -21.95
C ALA A 3 -29.93 -50.59 -21.68
N VAL A 4 -30.62 -50.22 -20.62
CA VAL A 4 -30.64 -48.84 -20.11
C VAL A 4 -29.35 -48.63 -19.31
N SER A 5 -28.39 -47.90 -19.87
CA SER A 5 -27.22 -47.42 -19.14
C SER A 5 -27.63 -46.24 -18.27
N LEU A 6 -27.69 -46.44 -16.95
CA LEU A 6 -27.77 -45.34 -15.98
C LEU A 6 -26.42 -44.60 -15.97
N LEU A 7 -26.39 -43.41 -16.55
CA LEU A 7 -25.35 -42.41 -16.28
C LEU A 7 -25.56 -41.88 -14.85
N LEU A 8 -24.81 -42.42 -13.89
CA LEU A 8 -24.66 -41.79 -12.57
C LEU A 8 -23.91 -40.47 -12.76
N SER A 9 -24.62 -39.36 -12.66
CA SER A 9 -24.02 -38.04 -12.50
C SER A 9 -23.33 -37.99 -11.14
N THR A 10 -22.00 -37.96 -11.13
CA THR A 10 -21.24 -37.65 -9.91
C THR A 10 -21.55 -36.22 -9.51
N LEU A 11 -22.37 -36.05 -8.48
CA LEU A 11 -22.58 -34.75 -7.85
C LEU A 11 -21.20 -34.18 -7.45
N PRO A 12 -20.88 -32.92 -7.78
CA PRO A 12 -19.62 -32.32 -7.38
C PRO A 12 -19.49 -32.40 -5.86
N GLN A 13 -18.39 -32.98 -5.38
CA GLN A 13 -18.06 -33.08 -3.97
C GLN A 13 -17.79 -31.68 -3.43
N ALA A 14 -18.84 -31.03 -2.92
CA ALA A 14 -18.72 -29.73 -2.29
C ALA A 14 -17.73 -29.83 -1.12
N THR A 15 -16.79 -28.89 -1.10
CA THR A 15 -15.61 -28.91 -0.22
C THR A 15 -15.66 -27.69 0.67
N LEU A 16 -15.54 -27.90 1.99
CA LEU A 16 -15.38 -26.83 2.98
C LEU A 16 -14.26 -25.87 2.54
N ARG A 17 -14.57 -24.57 2.49
CA ARG A 17 -13.64 -23.50 2.14
C ARG A 17 -13.67 -22.38 3.17
N LEU A 18 -12.50 -21.93 3.59
CA LEU A 18 -12.33 -20.78 4.46
C LEU A 18 -11.77 -19.57 3.68
N PRO A 19 -12.06 -18.34 4.10
CA PRO A 19 -11.39 -17.13 3.62
C PRO A 19 -9.88 -17.17 3.79
N ALA A 20 -9.13 -16.39 2.99
CA ALA A 20 -7.66 -16.37 3.03
C ALA A 20 -7.06 -15.93 4.38
N LEU A 21 -7.85 -15.22 5.21
CA LEU A 21 -7.46 -14.87 6.59
C LEU A 21 -7.24 -16.08 7.49
N PHE A 22 -7.84 -17.24 7.18
CA PHE A 22 -7.70 -18.48 7.93
C PHE A 22 -6.64 -19.38 7.29
N THR A 23 -5.39 -18.97 7.42
CA THR A 23 -4.21 -19.68 6.91
C THR A 23 -3.19 -19.86 8.02
N ASP A 24 -2.23 -20.75 7.80
CA ASP A 24 -1.17 -21.02 8.78
C ASP A 24 -0.50 -19.72 9.23
N HIS A 25 -0.02 -19.72 10.47
CA HIS A 25 0.56 -18.55 11.12
C HIS A 25 -0.45 -17.43 11.48
N MET A 26 -1.76 -17.61 11.32
CA MET A 26 -2.72 -16.57 11.69
C MET A 26 -2.66 -16.15 13.16
N VAL A 27 -3.10 -14.91 13.43
CA VAL A 27 -3.28 -14.38 14.79
C VAL A 27 -4.75 -14.00 15.00
N VAL A 28 -5.39 -14.54 16.03
CA VAL A 28 -6.77 -14.20 16.41
C VAL A 28 -6.81 -13.28 17.63
N GLN A 29 -7.84 -12.44 17.71
CA GLN A 29 -8.00 -11.48 18.79
C GLN A 29 -8.33 -12.16 20.13
N ARG A 30 -7.51 -11.89 21.15
CA ARG A 30 -7.74 -12.30 22.54
C ARG A 30 -8.87 -11.50 23.17
N GLY A 31 -9.53 -12.09 24.17
CA GLY A 31 -10.52 -11.40 25.00
C GLY A 31 -11.85 -11.07 24.31
N LYS A 32 -12.00 -11.40 23.02
CA LYS A 32 -13.27 -11.34 22.26
C LYS A 32 -13.60 -12.73 21.70
N PRO A 33 -14.89 -13.05 21.47
CA PRO A 33 -15.25 -14.23 20.67
C PRO A 33 -14.56 -14.16 19.30
N VAL A 34 -14.08 -15.30 18.81
CA VAL A 34 -13.37 -15.39 17.52
C VAL A 34 -14.37 -15.82 16.46
N ASN A 35 -14.68 -14.90 15.56
CA ASN A 35 -15.59 -15.17 14.44
C ASN A 35 -14.88 -16.02 13.38
N ILE A 36 -15.46 -17.16 13.05
CA ILE A 36 -15.03 -18.05 11.97
C ILE A 36 -16.18 -18.18 10.98
N TRP A 37 -15.89 -17.96 9.71
CA TRP A 37 -16.87 -18.04 8.63
C TRP A 37 -16.28 -18.71 7.40
N GLY A 38 -17.14 -19.14 6.50
CA GLY A 38 -16.71 -19.79 5.26
C GLY A 38 -17.89 -20.34 4.47
N TRP A 39 -17.57 -21.29 3.61
CA TRP A 39 -18.51 -21.91 2.68
C TRP A 39 -18.40 -23.43 2.73
N ASP A 40 -19.54 -24.09 2.64
CA ASP A 40 -19.65 -25.54 2.46
C ASP A 40 -20.98 -25.85 1.73
N SER A 41 -21.33 -27.12 1.57
CA SER A 41 -22.62 -27.55 1.03
C SER A 41 -23.79 -26.92 1.81
N PRO A 42 -24.89 -26.48 1.19
CA PRO A 42 -26.07 -25.98 1.90
C PRO A 42 -26.63 -27.00 2.91
N GLY A 43 -26.99 -26.55 4.12
CA GLY A 43 -27.50 -27.41 5.19
C GLY A 43 -26.44 -28.29 5.89
N GLN A 44 -25.16 -28.14 5.54
CA GLN A 44 -24.05 -28.86 6.16
C GLN A 44 -23.80 -28.36 7.59
N LYS A 45 -23.70 -29.30 8.54
CA LYS A 45 -23.23 -29.00 9.89
C LYS A 45 -21.73 -28.74 9.86
N VAL A 46 -21.32 -27.61 10.42
CA VAL A 46 -19.92 -27.20 10.56
C VAL A 46 -19.57 -27.10 12.03
N THR A 47 -18.43 -27.67 12.43
CA THR A 47 -17.88 -27.56 13.78
C THR A 47 -16.48 -26.99 13.72
N VAL A 48 -16.19 -26.06 14.61
CA VAL A 48 -14.90 -25.40 14.73
C VAL A 48 -14.33 -25.65 16.12
N SER A 49 -13.03 -25.93 16.21
CA SER A 49 -12.29 -25.98 17.46
C SER A 49 -11.00 -25.17 17.40
N LEU A 50 -10.70 -24.46 18.49
CA LEU A 50 -9.48 -23.65 18.65
C LEU A 50 -9.17 -23.49 20.14
N GLY A 51 -7.93 -23.79 20.55
CA GLY A 51 -7.46 -23.55 21.93
C GLY A 51 -8.31 -24.25 23.01
N GLY A 52 -8.80 -25.47 22.74
CA GLY A 52 -9.67 -26.21 23.65
C GLY A 52 -11.10 -25.68 23.77
N LYS A 53 -11.49 -24.70 22.94
CA LYS A 53 -12.87 -24.21 22.79
C LYS A 53 -13.43 -24.68 21.46
N SER A 54 -14.75 -24.80 21.39
CA SER A 54 -15.44 -25.19 20.16
C SER A 54 -16.78 -24.48 20.01
N ALA A 55 -17.27 -24.45 18.78
CA ALA A 55 -18.60 -23.99 18.42
C ALA A 55 -19.06 -24.70 17.13
N SER A 56 -20.37 -24.79 16.92
CA SER A 56 -20.95 -25.40 15.73
C SER A 56 -22.06 -24.53 15.16
N SER A 57 -22.28 -24.63 13.86
CA SER A 57 -23.40 -24.00 13.14
C SER A 57 -23.78 -24.88 11.95
N THR A 58 -24.77 -24.44 11.17
CA THR A 58 -25.18 -25.06 9.91
C THR A 58 -25.08 -24.02 8.81
N THR A 59 -24.61 -24.42 7.63
CA THR A 59 -24.60 -23.53 6.47
C THR A 59 -26.01 -23.16 6.03
N ASP A 60 -26.15 -21.92 5.56
CA ASP A 60 -27.40 -21.41 4.99
C ASP A 60 -27.71 -22.02 3.61
N ALA A 61 -28.81 -21.57 2.99
CA ALA A 61 -29.23 -22.02 1.66
C ALA A 61 -28.21 -21.69 0.55
N ASN A 62 -27.30 -20.74 0.78
CA ASN A 62 -26.21 -20.36 -0.12
C ASN A 62 -24.89 -21.04 0.24
N GLY A 63 -24.90 -21.97 1.20
CA GLY A 63 -23.71 -22.68 1.66
C GLY A 63 -22.81 -21.86 2.60
N LYS A 64 -23.22 -20.69 3.08
CA LYS A 64 -22.40 -19.85 3.98
C LYS A 64 -22.63 -20.26 5.44
N PHE A 65 -21.56 -20.27 6.23
CA PHE A 65 -21.67 -20.36 7.69
C PHE A 65 -20.89 -19.23 8.35
N MET A 66 -21.34 -18.83 9.54
CA MET A 66 -20.57 -18.03 10.48
C MET A 66 -20.90 -18.49 11.89
N LEU A 67 -19.88 -18.58 12.73
CA LEU A 67 -20.00 -18.94 14.14
C LEU A 67 -18.91 -18.23 14.95
N ALA A 68 -19.12 -18.11 16.26
CA ALA A 68 -18.16 -17.50 17.15
C ALA A 68 -17.61 -18.54 18.13
N VAL A 69 -16.30 -18.78 18.09
CA VAL A 69 -15.62 -19.57 19.12
C VAL A 69 -15.52 -18.71 20.39
N PRO A 70 -15.81 -19.26 21.59
CA PRO A 70 -15.68 -18.51 22.84
C PRO A 70 -14.31 -17.83 23.00
N LYS A 71 -14.30 -16.67 23.65
CA LYS A 71 -13.09 -15.86 23.83
C LYS A 71 -11.94 -16.66 24.45
N LEU A 72 -10.73 -16.43 23.93
CA LEU A 72 -9.49 -17.07 24.37
C LEU A 72 -8.56 -16.07 25.08
N THR A 73 -7.72 -16.59 25.96
CA THR A 73 -6.59 -15.86 26.54
C THR A 73 -5.41 -15.86 25.56
N ALA A 74 -4.52 -14.88 25.68
CA ALA A 74 -3.32 -14.85 24.83
C ALA A 74 -2.49 -16.14 24.99
N GLY A 75 -1.92 -16.64 23.90
CA GLY A 75 -1.15 -17.88 23.89
C GLY A 75 -1.05 -18.52 22.51
N GLY A 76 -0.79 -19.83 22.49
CA GLY A 76 -0.49 -20.61 21.30
C GLY A 76 0.98 -21.05 21.25
N PRO A 77 1.40 -21.73 20.17
CA PRO A 77 0.60 -22.03 18.98
C PRO A 77 -0.50 -23.06 19.24
N TYR A 78 -1.66 -22.83 18.61
CA TYR A 78 -2.77 -23.78 18.56
C TYR A 78 -3.00 -24.26 17.12
N THR A 79 -3.87 -25.26 16.97
CA THR A 79 -4.46 -25.64 15.68
C THR A 79 -5.91 -25.18 15.66
N LEU A 80 -6.30 -24.45 14.61
CA LEU A 80 -7.71 -24.23 14.27
C LEU A 80 -8.15 -25.40 13.39
N GLU A 81 -9.15 -26.15 13.84
CA GLU A 81 -9.72 -27.26 13.08
C GLU A 81 -11.18 -26.97 12.78
N VAL A 82 -11.53 -26.99 11.49
CA VAL A 82 -12.89 -26.78 10.98
C VAL A 82 -13.35 -28.02 10.24
N THR A 83 -14.43 -28.62 10.69
CA THR A 83 -14.98 -29.88 10.17
C THR A 83 -16.39 -29.62 9.62
N GLY A 84 -16.55 -29.85 8.31
CA GLY A 84 -17.82 -29.82 7.58
C GLY A 84 -17.94 -31.06 6.69
N SER A 85 -18.15 -30.86 5.38
CA SER A 85 -18.08 -31.93 4.36
C SER A 85 -16.66 -32.51 4.23
N THR A 86 -15.65 -31.66 4.46
CA THR A 86 -14.24 -32.00 4.62
C THR A 86 -13.70 -31.36 5.90
N THR A 87 -12.48 -31.72 6.31
CA THR A 87 -11.81 -31.09 7.44
C THR A 87 -10.65 -30.22 6.96
N VAL A 88 -10.62 -28.97 7.39
CA VAL A 88 -9.54 -28.02 7.18
C VAL A 88 -8.83 -27.78 8.51
N LYS A 89 -7.50 -27.89 8.51
CA LYS A 89 -6.65 -27.59 9.67
C LYS A 89 -5.72 -26.43 9.34
N VAL A 90 -5.71 -25.44 10.22
CA VAL A 90 -4.83 -24.29 10.16
C VAL A 90 -3.90 -24.36 11.37
N SER A 91 -2.60 -24.42 11.09
CA SER A 91 -1.54 -24.65 12.07
C SER A 91 -0.88 -23.36 12.50
N ASP A 92 -0.17 -23.43 13.64
CA ASP A 92 0.55 -22.28 14.20
C ASP A 92 -0.35 -21.05 14.42
N VAL A 93 -1.51 -21.24 15.06
CA VAL A 93 -2.44 -20.14 15.37
C VAL A 93 -2.07 -19.50 16.70
N LEU A 94 -1.79 -18.19 16.70
CA LEU A 94 -1.58 -17.43 17.93
C LEU A 94 -2.84 -16.70 18.36
N VAL A 95 -3.03 -16.55 19.67
CA VAL A 95 -4.07 -15.71 20.26
C VAL A 95 -3.38 -14.47 20.85
N GLY A 96 -3.73 -13.29 20.37
CA GLY A 96 -3.00 -12.05 20.63
C GLY A 96 -3.83 -10.79 20.44
N GLU A 97 -3.19 -9.65 20.20
CA GLU A 97 -3.88 -8.44 19.74
C GLU A 97 -3.85 -8.39 18.22
N VAL A 98 -4.99 -8.08 17.59
CA VAL A 98 -5.10 -7.92 16.13
C VAL A 98 -5.47 -6.50 15.79
N TRP A 99 -4.68 -5.88 14.92
CA TRP A 99 -4.89 -4.51 14.45
C TRP A 99 -4.89 -4.44 12.93
N VAL A 100 -5.73 -3.57 12.36
CA VAL A 100 -5.68 -3.24 10.93
C VAL A 100 -4.74 -2.06 10.73
N CYS A 101 -3.87 -2.09 9.73
CA CYS A 101 -3.09 -0.93 9.31
C CYS A 101 -3.39 -0.59 7.84
N SER A 102 -3.88 0.64 7.62
CA SER A 102 -4.44 1.06 6.33
C SER A 102 -4.12 2.52 6.00
N GLY A 103 -4.41 2.92 4.77
CA GLY A 103 -4.13 4.24 4.23
C GLY A 103 -3.47 4.18 2.87
N GLN A 104 -2.53 5.09 2.62
CA GLN A 104 -1.83 5.22 1.33
C GLN A 104 -0.33 4.90 1.43
N SER A 105 0.50 5.53 0.60
CA SER A 105 1.90 5.21 0.36
C SER A 105 2.74 5.21 1.64
N ASN A 106 2.46 6.12 2.58
CA ASN A 106 3.17 6.19 3.84
C ASN A 106 2.85 5.01 4.80
N MET A 107 1.63 4.45 4.76
CA MET A 107 1.31 3.19 5.43
C MET A 107 1.85 1.98 4.66
N GLU A 108 1.83 2.04 3.33
CA GLU A 108 2.32 0.98 2.45
C GLU A 108 3.84 0.79 2.54
N TRP A 109 4.57 1.86 2.85
CA TRP A 109 6.03 1.90 2.89
C TRP A 109 6.62 0.72 3.65
N ILE A 110 7.45 -0.06 2.97
CA ILE A 110 8.00 -1.30 3.51
C ILE A 110 9.28 -1.08 4.33
N LEU A 111 9.59 -2.04 5.21
CA LEU A 111 10.80 -1.97 6.04
C LEU A 111 12.09 -1.88 5.20
N ALA A 112 12.14 -2.56 4.05
CA ALA A 112 13.31 -2.54 3.16
C ALA A 112 13.76 -1.13 2.77
N ASN A 113 12.84 -0.16 2.73
CA ASN A 113 13.09 1.23 2.33
C ASN A 113 13.23 2.18 3.53
N SER A 114 13.33 1.67 4.76
CA SER A 114 13.29 2.47 5.99
C SER A 114 14.66 2.62 6.68
N MET A 115 14.90 3.72 7.38
CA MET A 115 16.19 4.01 8.03
C MET A 115 16.66 2.95 9.02
N PHE A 116 15.73 2.33 9.76
CA PHE A 116 16.02 1.39 10.85
C PHE A 116 15.88 -0.08 10.42
N ARG A 117 16.02 -0.37 9.13
CA ARG A 117 15.87 -1.72 8.55
C ARG A 117 16.72 -2.76 9.28
N GLU A 118 18.04 -2.58 9.31
CA GLU A 118 18.96 -3.62 9.83
C GLU A 118 18.78 -3.90 11.32
N GLU A 119 18.51 -2.86 12.12
CA GLU A 119 18.17 -3.01 13.55
C GLU A 119 16.87 -3.80 13.71
N THR A 120 15.85 -3.46 12.94
CA THR A 120 14.53 -4.12 13.00
C THR A 120 14.62 -5.58 12.54
N LYS A 121 15.40 -5.88 11.49
CA LYS A 121 15.63 -7.26 11.03
C LYS A 121 16.32 -8.12 12.10
N LYS A 122 17.30 -7.57 12.81
CA LYS A 122 17.99 -8.27 13.91
C LYS A 122 17.07 -8.53 15.10
N ALA A 123 16.10 -7.65 15.32
CA ALA A 123 15.12 -7.74 16.41
C ALA A 123 13.79 -8.41 16.00
N ALA A 124 13.74 -9.12 14.87
CA ALA A 124 12.53 -9.77 14.39
C ALA A 124 12.00 -10.80 15.40
N ASP A 125 10.69 -10.79 15.65
CA ASP A 125 10.00 -11.66 16.60
C ASP A 125 8.83 -12.38 15.89
N PRO A 126 8.89 -13.71 15.71
CA PRO A 126 7.82 -14.48 15.05
C PRO A 126 6.44 -14.41 15.75
N SER A 127 6.37 -13.89 16.97
CA SER A 127 5.12 -13.58 17.67
C SER A 127 4.43 -12.31 17.12
N VAL A 128 5.13 -11.53 16.31
CA VAL A 128 4.59 -10.45 15.48
C VAL A 128 4.38 -11.01 14.08
N ARG A 129 3.17 -10.89 13.56
CA ARG A 129 2.80 -11.44 12.24
C ARG A 129 1.99 -10.44 11.45
N MET A 130 2.14 -10.43 10.14
CA MET A 130 1.42 -9.54 9.26
C MET A 130 0.70 -10.32 8.17
N PHE A 131 -0.60 -10.07 8.01
CA PHE A 131 -1.38 -10.48 6.86
C PHE A 131 -1.42 -9.32 5.87
N THR A 132 -0.78 -9.45 4.71
CA THR A 132 -0.82 -8.41 3.68
C THR A 132 -1.91 -8.74 2.66
N VAL A 133 -2.92 -7.86 2.57
CA VAL A 133 -3.99 -7.97 1.58
C VAL A 133 -3.44 -7.59 0.20
N THR A 134 -3.60 -8.47 -0.77
CA THR A 134 -3.30 -8.18 -2.17
C THR A 134 -4.23 -7.07 -2.67
N LYS A 135 -3.63 -6.06 -3.31
CA LYS A 135 -4.32 -4.93 -3.93
C LYS A 135 -5.43 -5.38 -4.87
N ARG A 136 -6.65 -4.92 -4.60
CA ARG A 136 -7.82 -5.27 -5.42
C ARG A 136 -8.81 -4.12 -5.43
N VAL A 137 -9.15 -3.67 -6.63
CA VAL A 137 -10.29 -2.78 -6.87
C VAL A 137 -11.54 -3.62 -7.03
N SER A 138 -12.64 -3.23 -6.37
CA SER A 138 -13.96 -3.81 -6.65
C SER A 138 -15.08 -2.79 -6.49
N GLN A 139 -16.07 -2.84 -7.37
CA GLN A 139 -17.25 -1.95 -7.30
C GLN A 139 -18.28 -2.43 -6.29
N LYS A 140 -18.17 -3.68 -5.83
CA LYS A 140 -19.07 -4.29 -4.84
C LYS A 140 -18.22 -4.96 -3.76
N PRO A 141 -18.70 -5.01 -2.51
CA PRO A 141 -18.00 -5.74 -1.47
C PRO A 141 -17.66 -7.16 -1.91
N GLU A 142 -16.38 -7.48 -1.91
CA GLU A 142 -15.93 -8.84 -2.14
C GLU A 142 -16.31 -9.71 -0.94
N VAL A 143 -16.31 -11.03 -1.13
CA VAL A 143 -16.61 -11.99 -0.07
C VAL A 143 -15.35 -12.59 0.57
N ASP A 144 -14.19 -12.36 -0.04
CA ASP A 144 -12.88 -12.87 0.38
C ASP A 144 -11.77 -11.92 -0.11
N VAL A 145 -10.60 -12.00 0.52
CA VAL A 145 -9.37 -11.33 0.08
C VAL A 145 -8.35 -12.35 -0.41
N VAL A 146 -7.29 -11.88 -1.05
CA VAL A 146 -6.07 -12.67 -1.27
C VAL A 146 -4.99 -12.10 -0.37
N GLY A 147 -4.20 -12.98 0.24
CA GLY A 147 -3.14 -12.61 1.16
C GLY A 147 -2.65 -13.82 1.94
N SER A 148 -1.65 -13.63 2.80
CA SER A 148 -1.12 -14.67 3.68
C SER A 148 -0.58 -14.07 4.95
N TRP A 149 -0.66 -14.82 6.05
CA TRP A 149 0.01 -14.47 7.30
C TRP A 149 1.48 -14.82 7.21
N ILE A 150 2.34 -13.85 7.51
CA ILE A 150 3.78 -14.03 7.50
C ILE A 150 4.32 -13.68 8.89
N PRO A 151 5.06 -14.58 9.55
CA PRO A 151 5.78 -14.25 10.79
C PRO A 151 6.92 -13.25 10.54
N SER A 152 7.15 -12.33 11.48
CA SER A 152 8.32 -11.45 11.45
C SER A 152 9.59 -12.27 11.70
N ALA A 153 10.40 -12.41 10.66
CA ALA A 153 11.70 -13.07 10.69
C ALA A 153 12.68 -12.30 9.79
N ALA A 154 13.98 -12.50 10.00
CA ALA A 154 15.01 -11.77 9.28
C ALA A 154 14.93 -11.88 7.74
N ASN A 155 14.34 -12.97 7.22
CA ASN A 155 14.15 -13.21 5.78
C ASN A 155 12.79 -12.74 5.22
N SER A 156 11.83 -12.39 6.07
CA SER A 156 10.47 -12.03 5.65
C SER A 156 10.10 -10.57 5.94
N VAL A 157 10.67 -10.00 7.01
CA VAL A 157 10.22 -8.73 7.58
C VAL A 157 10.45 -7.50 6.69
N ASP A 158 11.30 -7.63 5.67
CA ASP A 158 11.59 -6.54 4.72
C ASP A 158 10.36 -6.09 3.92
N SER A 159 9.39 -6.97 3.67
CA SER A 159 8.16 -6.66 2.91
C SER A 159 7.03 -6.08 3.75
N PHE A 160 7.18 -6.00 5.07
CA PHE A 160 6.10 -5.55 5.95
C PHE A 160 5.96 -4.03 5.90
N SER A 161 4.73 -3.52 6.05
CA SER A 161 4.50 -2.11 6.37
C SER A 161 5.38 -1.70 7.55
N ALA A 162 6.28 -0.74 7.33
CA ALA A 162 7.24 -0.31 8.34
C ALA A 162 6.54 0.39 9.52
N VAL A 163 5.47 1.13 9.25
CA VAL A 163 4.63 1.77 10.28
C VAL A 163 3.87 0.71 11.07
N GLY A 164 3.21 -0.23 10.39
CA GLY A 164 2.48 -1.33 11.02
C GLY A 164 3.38 -2.23 11.87
N LEU A 165 4.57 -2.54 11.37
CA LEU A 165 5.58 -3.32 12.08
C LEU A 165 6.12 -2.61 13.32
N ALA A 166 6.45 -1.31 13.22
CA ALA A 166 6.92 -0.55 14.37
C ALA A 166 5.86 -0.44 15.47
N PHE A 167 4.60 -0.23 15.09
CA PHE A 167 3.45 -0.27 15.99
C PHE A 167 3.37 -1.64 16.71
N ALA A 168 3.40 -2.73 15.94
CA ALA A 168 3.29 -4.09 16.46
C ALA A 168 4.46 -4.45 17.39
N ASN A 169 5.70 -4.13 17.00
CA ASN A 169 6.89 -4.38 17.80
C ASN A 169 6.84 -3.62 19.13
N LYS A 170 6.38 -2.37 19.13
CA LYS A 170 6.21 -1.60 20.38
C LYS A 170 5.17 -2.23 21.30
N LEU A 171 4.00 -2.63 20.77
CA LEU A 171 2.99 -3.34 21.57
C LEU A 171 3.51 -4.69 22.09
N ARG A 172 4.19 -5.46 21.25
CA ARG A 172 4.76 -6.76 21.60
C ARG A 172 5.71 -6.68 22.78
N ARG A 173 6.60 -5.67 22.80
CA ARG A 173 7.53 -5.41 23.91
C ARG A 173 6.81 -5.02 25.21
N GLU A 174 5.75 -4.24 25.12
CA GLU A 174 5.08 -3.62 26.28
C GLU A 174 3.98 -4.48 26.90
N LEU A 175 3.34 -5.34 26.10
CA LEU A 175 2.22 -6.19 26.51
C LEU A 175 2.62 -7.64 26.72
N ASN A 176 3.77 -8.05 26.17
CA ASN A 176 4.27 -9.41 26.18
C ASN A 176 3.28 -10.46 25.64
N VAL A 177 2.56 -10.13 24.56
CA VAL A 177 1.63 -11.04 23.88
C VAL A 177 1.82 -11.01 22.36
N PRO A 178 1.39 -12.06 21.62
CA PRO A 178 1.41 -12.03 20.16
C PRO A 178 0.67 -10.84 19.58
N ILE A 179 1.16 -10.31 18.46
CA ILE A 179 0.53 -9.19 17.74
C ILE A 179 0.34 -9.58 16.27
N GLY A 180 -0.88 -9.50 15.79
CA GLY A 180 -1.24 -9.65 14.38
C GLY A 180 -1.57 -8.29 13.76
N MET A 181 -0.95 -7.99 12.62
CA MET A 181 -1.29 -6.84 11.79
C MET A 181 -2.00 -7.31 10.52
N ILE A 182 -3.13 -6.71 10.17
CA ILE A 182 -3.76 -6.87 8.86
C ILE A 182 -3.45 -5.62 8.06
N HIS A 183 -2.55 -5.75 7.08
CA HIS A 183 -2.09 -4.65 6.24
C HIS A 183 -2.91 -4.55 4.97
N THR A 184 -3.59 -3.41 4.80
CA THR A 184 -4.49 -3.13 3.69
C THR A 184 -4.39 -1.66 3.30
N SER A 185 -3.44 -1.32 2.43
CA SER A 185 -3.17 0.06 2.00
C SER A 185 -2.82 0.11 0.51
N TRP A 186 -2.92 1.29 -0.09
CA TRP A 186 -2.51 1.49 -1.48
C TRP A 186 -2.09 2.95 -1.73
N GLY A 187 -0.85 3.14 -2.17
CA GLY A 187 -0.25 4.41 -2.54
C GLY A 187 -1.07 5.27 -3.50
N GLY A 188 -1.04 6.59 -3.28
CA GLY A 188 -1.74 7.58 -4.11
C GLY A 188 -3.26 7.66 -3.91
N THR A 189 -3.84 6.84 -3.02
CA THR A 189 -5.31 6.73 -2.92
C THR A 189 -5.92 7.73 -1.94
N PRO A 190 -7.07 8.35 -2.30
CA PRO A 190 -7.78 9.26 -1.43
C PRO A 190 -8.71 8.49 -0.48
N ALA A 191 -9.12 9.10 0.63
CA ALA A 191 -9.97 8.45 1.65
C ALA A 191 -11.35 8.00 1.12
N GLU A 192 -11.83 8.60 0.04
CA GLU A 192 -13.08 8.24 -0.63
C GLU A 192 -13.08 6.78 -1.09
N ALA A 193 -11.94 6.28 -1.57
CA ALA A 193 -11.80 4.91 -2.04
C ALA A 193 -11.95 3.89 -0.91
N TRP A 194 -11.65 4.30 0.33
CA TRP A 194 -11.69 3.49 1.55
C TRP A 194 -12.96 3.66 2.36
N THR A 195 -13.90 4.49 1.88
CA THR A 195 -15.18 4.77 2.54
C THR A 195 -16.28 3.84 2.00
N PRO A 196 -17.11 3.22 2.87
CA PRO A 196 -18.24 2.42 2.41
C PRO A 196 -19.17 3.19 1.48
N GLY A 197 -19.60 2.57 0.38
CA GLY A 197 -20.39 3.24 -0.66
C GLY A 197 -21.72 3.82 -0.17
N TYR A 198 -22.34 3.21 0.85
CA TYR A 198 -23.59 3.70 1.42
C TYR A 198 -23.45 5.07 2.10
N ILE A 199 -22.25 5.45 2.59
CA ILE A 199 -22.02 6.77 3.17
C ILE A 199 -22.26 7.87 2.12
N PHE A 200 -21.85 7.63 0.87
CA PHE A 200 -22.09 8.58 -0.21
C PHE A 200 -23.54 8.57 -0.69
N ALA A 201 -24.22 7.42 -0.64
CA ALA A 201 -25.65 7.34 -0.93
C ALA A 201 -26.47 8.14 0.09
N ASP A 202 -26.16 7.98 1.38
CA ASP A 202 -26.78 8.73 2.48
C ASP A 202 -26.51 10.23 2.32
N ALA A 203 -25.26 10.63 2.00
CA ALA A 203 -24.92 12.03 1.74
C ALA A 203 -25.65 12.64 0.54
N GLY A 204 -25.89 11.87 -0.53
CA GLY A 204 -26.61 12.33 -1.71
C GLY A 204 -28.10 12.60 -1.46
N THR A 205 -28.67 12.01 -0.40
CA THR A 205 -30.08 12.21 0.00
C THR A 205 -30.24 13.06 1.26
N ALA A 206 -29.13 13.49 1.87
CA ALA A 206 -29.14 14.32 3.05
C ALA A 206 -29.80 15.69 2.78
N THR A 207 -30.38 16.30 3.82
CA THR A 207 -31.02 17.61 3.72
C THR A 207 -30.09 18.63 3.08
N GLN A 208 -30.59 19.37 2.09
CA GLN A 208 -29.83 20.42 1.41
C GLN A 208 -29.32 21.45 2.45
N GLY A 209 -28.03 21.75 2.40
CA GLY A 209 -27.38 22.64 3.37
C GLY A 209 -26.84 21.95 4.63
N SER A 210 -27.09 20.65 4.83
CA SER A 210 -26.44 19.89 5.91
C SER A 210 -24.94 19.71 5.66
N LEU A 211 -24.16 19.58 6.73
CA LEU A 211 -22.71 19.34 6.62
C LEU A 211 -22.40 18.10 5.77
N LEU A 212 -23.11 16.99 6.03
CA LEU A 212 -22.93 15.74 5.29
C LEU A 212 -23.24 15.90 3.80
N GLY A 213 -24.39 16.50 3.46
CA GLY A 213 -24.79 16.73 2.06
C GLY A 213 -23.85 17.69 1.33
N ASN A 214 -23.45 18.79 1.97
CA ASN A 214 -22.54 19.77 1.37
C ASN A 214 -21.14 19.19 1.15
N MET A 215 -20.62 18.42 2.13
CA MET A 215 -19.26 17.89 2.05
C MET A 215 -19.17 16.65 1.17
N LEU A 216 -20.12 15.70 1.24
CA LEU A 216 -20.00 14.40 0.57
C LEU A 216 -21.00 14.18 -0.57
N GLY A 217 -22.05 15.00 -0.69
CA GLY A 217 -23.04 14.93 -1.78
C GLY A 217 -22.42 14.99 -3.18
N PRO A 218 -21.41 15.85 -3.46
CA PRO A 218 -20.74 15.84 -4.76
C PRO A 218 -20.07 14.50 -5.11
N ILE A 219 -19.57 13.77 -4.11
CA ILE A 219 -18.95 12.45 -4.31
C ILE A 219 -20.03 11.40 -4.67
N SER A 220 -21.24 11.54 -4.12
CA SER A 220 -22.40 10.72 -4.50
C SER A 220 -22.71 10.83 -6.00
N ASN A 221 -22.65 12.05 -6.56
CA ASN A 221 -22.87 12.27 -7.98
C ASN A 221 -21.79 11.60 -8.84
N VAL A 222 -20.53 11.63 -8.42
CA VAL A 222 -19.42 10.93 -9.10
C VAL A 222 -19.64 9.42 -9.07
N LEU A 223 -20.03 8.86 -7.92
CA LEU A 223 -20.34 7.44 -7.78
C LEU A 223 -21.50 7.00 -8.69
N ALA A 224 -22.58 7.79 -8.73
CA ALA A 224 -23.74 7.53 -9.57
C ALA A 224 -23.46 7.69 -11.08
N ALA A 225 -22.60 8.65 -11.45
CA ALA A 225 -22.20 8.86 -12.85
C ALA A 225 -21.28 7.75 -13.34
N GLY A 226 -20.30 7.33 -12.52
CA GLY A 226 -19.40 6.24 -12.88
C GLY A 226 -20.18 4.95 -13.17
N THR A 227 -21.12 4.56 -12.30
CA THR A 227 -21.81 3.26 -12.37
C THR A 227 -22.73 3.01 -13.59
N LYS A 228 -23.01 4.00 -14.45
CA LYS A 228 -23.90 3.83 -15.63
C LYS A 228 -23.14 3.40 -16.88
N ASN A 229 -23.57 2.29 -17.52
CA ASN A 229 -23.05 1.73 -18.80
C ASN A 229 -21.57 1.26 -18.80
N MET A 230 -21.01 1.01 -17.63
CA MET A 230 -19.56 0.82 -17.47
C MET A 230 -19.05 -0.59 -17.75
N ASP A 231 -19.87 -1.63 -17.59
CA ASP A 231 -19.46 -3.02 -17.91
C ASP A 231 -19.04 -3.15 -19.39
N SER A 232 -19.77 -2.48 -20.28
CA SER A 232 -19.46 -2.42 -21.71
C SER A 232 -18.17 -1.63 -21.96
N ALA A 233 -18.02 -0.48 -21.29
CA ALA A 233 -16.85 0.37 -21.44
C ALA A 233 -15.57 -0.26 -20.87
N ILE A 234 -15.66 -1.00 -19.76
CA ILE A 234 -14.56 -1.76 -19.15
C ILE A 234 -14.12 -2.87 -20.09
N LYS A 235 -15.08 -3.62 -20.65
CA LYS A 235 -14.78 -4.69 -21.60
C LYS A 235 -14.08 -4.17 -22.85
N ASP A 236 -14.53 -3.03 -23.37
CA ASP A 236 -13.89 -2.33 -24.50
C ASP A 236 -12.49 -1.79 -24.14
N TYR A 237 -12.32 -1.21 -22.95
CA TYR A 237 -11.03 -0.76 -22.44
C TYR A 237 -10.03 -1.90 -22.28
N GLN A 238 -10.43 -3.01 -21.65
CA GLN A 238 -9.57 -4.18 -21.46
C GLN A 238 -9.09 -4.75 -22.79
N ALA A 239 -9.99 -4.87 -23.77
CA ALA A 239 -9.63 -5.30 -25.12
C ALA A 239 -8.60 -4.34 -25.77
N LYS A 240 -8.75 -3.02 -25.58
CA LYS A 240 -7.79 -2.02 -26.08
C LYS A 240 -6.44 -2.07 -25.35
N VAL A 241 -6.45 -2.26 -24.03
CA VAL A 241 -5.23 -2.44 -23.22
C VAL A 241 -4.49 -3.69 -23.65
N ASP A 242 -5.17 -4.81 -23.85
CA ASP A 242 -4.54 -6.05 -24.29
C ASP A 242 -3.87 -5.88 -25.65
N VAL A 243 -4.52 -5.19 -26.60
CA VAL A 243 -3.93 -4.87 -27.92
C VAL A 243 -2.73 -3.92 -27.77
N TYR A 244 -2.85 -2.88 -26.95
CA TYR A 244 -1.77 -1.92 -26.70
C TYR A 244 -0.55 -2.62 -26.09
N GLN A 245 -0.76 -3.43 -25.05
CA GLN A 245 0.28 -4.10 -24.29
C GLN A 245 0.93 -5.25 -25.06
N GLN A 246 0.15 -6.09 -25.74
CA GLN A 246 0.68 -7.28 -26.40
C GLN A 246 1.26 -7.00 -27.78
N ARG A 247 0.81 -5.91 -28.45
CA ARG A 247 1.19 -5.64 -29.84
C ARG A 247 1.89 -4.30 -30.01
N ALA A 248 1.23 -3.21 -29.64
CA ALA A 248 1.69 -1.88 -30.05
C ALA A 248 2.97 -1.44 -29.33
N LEU A 249 3.05 -1.63 -28.01
CA LEU A 249 4.22 -1.28 -27.21
C LEU A 249 5.46 -2.13 -27.55
N PRO A 250 5.38 -3.48 -27.64
CA PRO A 250 6.53 -4.29 -28.06
C PRO A 250 7.06 -3.96 -29.46
N GLN A 251 6.18 -3.66 -30.41
CA GLN A 251 6.58 -3.25 -31.76
C GLN A 251 7.39 -1.95 -31.74
N PHE A 252 6.92 -0.95 -30.99
CA PHE A 252 7.64 0.30 -30.81
C PHE A 252 9.01 0.10 -30.17
N LEU A 253 9.08 -0.61 -29.05
CA LEU A 253 10.34 -0.85 -28.35
C LEU A 253 11.37 -1.57 -29.24
N GLY A 254 10.90 -2.38 -30.20
CA GLY A 254 11.73 -3.01 -31.21
C GLY A 254 12.21 -2.09 -32.34
N GLN A 255 11.57 -0.95 -32.57
CA GLN A 255 11.92 0.04 -33.60
C GLN A 255 12.89 1.12 -33.13
N ILE A 256 13.15 1.21 -31.83
CA ILE A 256 14.08 2.20 -31.27
C ILE A 256 15.46 2.01 -31.88
N ASP A 257 15.97 3.07 -32.53
CA ASP A 257 17.33 3.11 -33.01
C ASP A 257 18.31 2.91 -31.86
N THR A 258 19.30 2.05 -32.05
CA THR A 258 20.33 1.72 -31.05
C THR A 258 21.69 2.32 -31.40
N THR A 259 21.80 3.14 -32.46
CA THR A 259 23.07 3.75 -32.85
C THR A 259 23.71 4.59 -31.73
N TRP A 260 22.89 5.24 -30.90
CA TRP A 260 23.30 6.02 -29.73
C TRP A 260 23.86 5.17 -28.59
N THR A 261 23.85 3.84 -28.67
CA THR A 261 24.42 2.96 -27.63
C THR A 261 25.91 2.68 -27.82
N ARG A 262 26.47 3.02 -28.99
CA ARG A 262 27.89 2.83 -29.34
C ARG A 262 28.79 3.84 -28.64
N GLY A 263 30.04 3.45 -28.38
CA GLY A 263 31.02 4.29 -27.68
C GLY A 263 31.48 5.54 -28.44
N ASP A 264 31.37 5.52 -29.77
CA ASP A 264 31.77 6.59 -30.69
C ASP A 264 30.68 7.64 -30.93
N PHE A 265 29.46 7.43 -30.43
CA PHE A 265 28.36 8.36 -30.64
C PHE A 265 28.59 9.69 -29.91
N ASN A 266 28.26 10.78 -30.58
CA ASN A 266 28.44 12.15 -30.08
C ASN A 266 27.25 12.57 -29.20
N ASP A 267 27.45 12.49 -27.89
CA ASP A 267 26.52 12.95 -26.85
C ASP A 267 26.92 14.30 -26.23
N SER A 268 27.65 15.15 -26.96
CA SER A 268 28.13 16.44 -26.44
C SER A 268 27.00 17.42 -26.07
N GLN A 269 25.85 17.31 -26.73
CA GLN A 269 24.69 18.15 -26.52
C GLN A 269 23.72 17.61 -25.44
N TRP A 270 24.01 16.45 -24.85
CA TRP A 270 23.15 15.84 -23.84
C TRP A 270 23.34 16.54 -22.49
N GLU A 271 22.27 16.60 -21.71
CA GLU A 271 22.27 17.18 -20.38
C GLU A 271 23.11 16.33 -19.42
N LYS A 272 23.83 16.94 -18.50
CA LYS A 272 24.60 16.22 -17.47
C LYS A 272 23.73 15.99 -16.25
N GLY A 273 23.80 14.80 -15.68
CA GLY A 273 23.05 14.40 -14.49
C GLY A 273 23.85 13.48 -13.58
N SER A 274 23.37 13.33 -12.35
CA SER A 274 23.83 12.32 -11.40
C SER A 274 22.60 11.73 -10.74
N MET A 275 22.66 10.44 -10.44
CA MET A 275 21.52 9.72 -9.86
C MET A 275 21.19 10.27 -8.46
N PRO A 276 19.90 10.29 -8.05
CA PRO A 276 18.72 9.95 -8.85
C PRO A 276 18.41 11.02 -9.91
N ILE A 277 17.85 10.60 -11.05
CA ILE A 277 17.34 11.49 -12.10
C ILE A 277 15.84 11.25 -12.24
N THR A 278 15.04 12.28 -11.99
CA THR A 278 13.57 12.23 -12.11
C THR A 278 13.11 12.72 -13.48
N PHE A 279 12.04 12.12 -13.99
CA PHE A 279 11.41 12.50 -15.25
C PHE A 279 10.40 13.62 -15.01
N ASP A 280 10.05 14.32 -16.09
CA ASP A 280 8.97 15.31 -16.09
C ASP A 280 7.63 14.59 -15.95
N ALA A 281 6.89 14.90 -14.86
CA ALA A 281 5.61 14.29 -14.53
C ALA A 281 4.50 14.49 -15.58
N ASN A 282 4.72 15.38 -16.57
CA ASN A 282 3.80 15.65 -17.67
C ASN A 282 4.26 15.04 -19.00
N PHE A 283 5.24 14.13 -18.98
CA PHE A 283 5.78 13.52 -20.19
C PHE A 283 5.81 12.00 -20.09
N ASP A 284 4.99 11.37 -20.93
CA ASP A 284 5.01 9.93 -21.16
C ASP A 284 5.86 9.67 -22.42
N GLY A 285 7.00 9.00 -22.26
CA GLY A 285 7.91 8.76 -23.37
C GLY A 285 9.29 8.24 -22.98
N GLY A 286 10.16 8.20 -23.99
CA GLY A 286 11.51 7.66 -23.86
C GLY A 286 12.49 8.68 -23.31
N TYR A 287 13.34 8.24 -22.39
CA TYR A 287 14.52 8.95 -21.93
C TYR A 287 15.76 8.13 -22.23
N TYR A 288 16.78 8.80 -22.75
CA TYR A 288 18.05 8.18 -23.12
C TYR A 288 19.13 8.59 -22.14
N PHE A 289 19.91 7.63 -21.67
CA PHE A 289 20.99 7.83 -20.70
C PHE A 289 22.28 7.22 -21.22
N ARG A 290 23.39 7.92 -21.04
CA ARG A 290 24.72 7.46 -21.41
C ARG A 290 25.73 7.78 -20.33
N ARG A 291 26.66 6.86 -20.09
CA ARG A 291 27.80 7.06 -19.20
C ARG A 291 29.03 6.43 -19.79
N LYS A 292 30.14 7.19 -19.86
CA LYS A 292 31.47 6.64 -20.10
C LYS A 292 32.13 6.27 -18.77
N VAL A 293 32.75 5.08 -18.72
CA VAL A 293 33.49 4.59 -17.56
C VAL A 293 34.87 4.10 -17.99
N THR A 294 35.92 4.59 -17.35
CA THR A 294 37.28 4.08 -17.56
C THR A 294 37.56 3.01 -16.52
N LEU A 295 37.84 1.78 -16.98
CA LEU A 295 38.02 0.61 -16.13
C LEU A 295 39.49 0.18 -16.11
N THR A 296 39.97 -0.22 -14.94
CA THR A 296 41.19 -1.03 -14.81
C THR A 296 40.96 -2.45 -15.33
N ALA A 297 42.02 -3.20 -15.64
CA ALA A 297 41.92 -4.63 -15.96
C ALA A 297 41.08 -5.44 -14.96
N SER A 298 41.19 -5.14 -13.65
CA SER A 298 40.38 -5.81 -12.62
C SER A 298 38.89 -5.46 -12.72
N GLN A 299 38.55 -4.19 -12.94
CA GLN A 299 37.16 -3.75 -13.05
C GLN A 299 36.49 -4.23 -14.34
N ALA A 300 37.26 -4.39 -15.42
CA ALA A 300 36.78 -4.97 -16.67
C ALA A 300 36.32 -6.44 -16.53
N SER A 301 36.62 -7.10 -15.40
CA SER A 301 36.11 -8.45 -15.08
C SER A 301 34.74 -8.46 -14.38
N ALA A 302 34.10 -7.29 -14.21
CA ALA A 302 32.80 -7.18 -13.56
C ALA A 302 31.73 -8.02 -14.28
N LYS A 303 30.93 -8.75 -13.50
CA LYS A 303 29.91 -9.68 -14.01
C LYS A 303 28.49 -9.11 -13.97
N VAL A 304 28.27 -8.05 -13.21
CA VAL A 304 26.93 -7.52 -12.93
C VAL A 304 26.92 -6.01 -13.08
N LEU A 305 25.92 -5.50 -13.80
CA LEU A 305 25.53 -4.11 -13.83
C LEU A 305 24.25 -3.95 -13.00
N SER A 306 24.32 -3.14 -11.94
CA SER A 306 23.18 -2.79 -11.10
C SER A 306 22.79 -1.34 -11.34
N LEU A 307 21.52 -1.08 -11.70
CA LEU A 307 21.02 0.27 -11.99
C LEU A 307 19.93 0.75 -11.01
N GLY A 308 19.68 -0.02 -9.94
CA GLY A 308 18.56 0.26 -9.06
C GLY A 308 17.21 0.22 -9.81
N ALA A 309 16.15 0.71 -9.18
CA ALA A 309 14.86 0.88 -9.80
C ALA A 309 14.88 2.02 -10.85
N ILE A 310 14.32 1.70 -12.01
CA ILE A 310 14.02 2.64 -13.08
C ILE A 310 12.51 2.55 -13.27
N ASP A 311 11.84 3.69 -13.26
CA ASP A 311 10.38 3.73 -13.41
C ASP A 311 9.96 3.20 -14.79
N ASP A 312 8.89 2.42 -14.77
CA ASP A 312 8.37 1.57 -15.84
C ASP A 312 9.35 0.59 -16.51
N PHE A 313 9.87 0.88 -17.70
CA PHE A 313 10.67 -0.06 -18.49
C PHE A 313 12.06 0.46 -18.79
N ASP A 314 13.00 -0.47 -19.02
CA ASP A 314 14.31 -0.12 -19.57
C ASP A 314 14.83 -1.12 -20.59
N ARG A 315 15.72 -0.64 -21.46
CA ARG A 315 16.68 -1.46 -22.21
C ARG A 315 18.08 -0.94 -21.93
N THR A 316 18.97 -1.83 -21.52
CA THR A 316 20.31 -1.48 -21.06
C THR A 316 21.37 -2.13 -21.93
N PHE A 317 22.37 -1.33 -22.31
CA PHE A 317 23.44 -1.68 -23.23
C PHE A 317 24.81 -1.35 -22.63
N ILE A 318 25.80 -2.17 -22.98
CA ILE A 318 27.23 -1.92 -22.75
C ILE A 318 27.94 -2.03 -24.09
N ASN A 319 28.69 -0.99 -24.46
CA ASN A 319 29.47 -0.93 -25.71
C ASN A 319 28.64 -1.30 -26.96
N GLY A 320 27.39 -0.83 -27.00
CA GLY A 320 26.43 -1.13 -28.07
C GLY A 320 25.75 -2.50 -28.02
N THR A 321 26.11 -3.37 -27.07
CA THR A 321 25.49 -4.69 -26.88
C THR A 321 24.47 -4.64 -25.76
N GLU A 322 23.25 -5.10 -26.01
CA GLU A 322 22.22 -5.17 -24.97
C GLU A 322 22.56 -6.23 -23.93
N VAL A 323 22.54 -5.85 -22.64
CA VAL A 323 22.85 -6.74 -21.51
C VAL A 323 21.62 -7.09 -20.68
N GLY A 324 20.52 -6.36 -20.86
CA GLY A 324 19.26 -6.66 -20.20
C GLY A 324 18.18 -5.63 -20.45
N ARG A 325 16.96 -5.97 -20.02
CA ARG A 325 15.78 -5.13 -20.13
C ARG A 325 14.77 -5.50 -19.05
N THR A 326 13.84 -4.58 -18.81
CA THR A 326 12.56 -4.87 -18.16
C THR A 326 11.41 -4.59 -19.11
N ASP A 327 10.33 -5.33 -18.91
CA ASP A 327 9.08 -5.19 -19.63
C ASP A 327 7.90 -5.50 -18.70
N MET A 328 6.68 -5.41 -19.20
CA MET A 328 5.47 -5.67 -18.41
C MET A 328 5.34 -7.10 -17.88
N LYS A 329 6.18 -8.05 -18.32
CA LYS A 329 6.23 -9.41 -17.74
C LYS A 329 7.05 -9.44 -16.46
N THR A 330 7.78 -8.37 -16.17
CA THR A 330 8.51 -8.19 -14.91
C THR A 330 7.53 -7.77 -13.83
N LEU A 331 7.43 -8.55 -12.75
CA LEU A 331 6.58 -8.21 -11.60
C LEU A 331 7.04 -6.88 -11.00
N ASN A 332 6.10 -5.95 -10.74
CA ASN A 332 6.39 -4.62 -10.21
C ASN A 332 7.50 -3.90 -11.00
N TYR A 333 7.40 -3.93 -12.34
CA TYR A 333 8.44 -3.43 -13.25
C TYR A 333 8.86 -1.99 -12.95
N TRP A 334 7.95 -1.12 -12.52
CA TRP A 334 8.24 0.29 -12.20
C TRP A 334 9.16 0.50 -10.98
N GLU A 335 9.18 -0.43 -10.01
CA GLU A 335 9.98 -0.30 -8.78
C GLU A 335 11.06 -1.36 -8.62
N SER A 336 11.14 -2.33 -9.54
CA SER A 336 12.08 -3.46 -9.43
C SER A 336 13.53 -3.03 -9.62
N PRO A 337 14.47 -3.34 -8.73
CA PRO A 337 15.88 -3.04 -8.98
C PRO A 337 16.43 -3.78 -10.20
N ARG A 338 17.07 -3.07 -11.13
CA ARG A 338 17.71 -3.65 -12.31
C ARG A 338 19.07 -4.24 -11.95
N SER A 339 19.29 -5.50 -12.32
CA SER A 339 20.55 -6.21 -12.13
C SER A 339 20.80 -7.15 -13.31
N TYR A 340 21.70 -6.76 -14.20
CA TYR A 340 21.96 -7.46 -15.45
C TYR A 340 23.30 -8.17 -15.45
N GLN A 341 23.31 -9.42 -15.92
CA GLN A 341 24.54 -10.18 -16.10
C GLN A 341 25.27 -9.66 -17.34
N ILE A 342 26.58 -9.47 -17.21
CA ILE A 342 27.43 -8.94 -18.27
C ILE A 342 28.10 -10.12 -18.98
N PRO A 343 27.93 -10.25 -20.30
CA PRO A 343 28.65 -11.25 -21.09
C PRO A 343 30.17 -11.12 -20.94
N ALA A 344 30.87 -12.25 -20.84
CA ALA A 344 32.32 -12.26 -20.74
C ALA A 344 32.96 -11.60 -21.97
N GLY A 345 33.97 -10.75 -21.75
CA GLY A 345 34.68 -10.02 -22.80
C GLY A 345 33.95 -8.79 -23.35
N LEU A 346 32.74 -8.47 -22.85
CA LEU A 346 32.03 -7.27 -23.27
C LEU A 346 32.64 -5.99 -22.69
N LEU A 347 33.16 -6.07 -21.47
CA LEU A 347 33.96 -5.02 -20.86
C LEU A 347 35.44 -5.22 -21.19
N HIS A 348 36.15 -4.11 -21.32
CA HIS A 348 37.60 -4.11 -21.52
C HIS A 348 38.28 -3.06 -20.63
N GLU A 349 39.59 -3.21 -20.42
CA GLU A 349 40.39 -2.16 -19.80
C GLU A 349 40.31 -0.88 -20.65
N GLY A 350 40.28 0.28 -19.99
CA GLY A 350 40.05 1.58 -20.62
C GLY A 350 38.58 1.98 -20.68
N GLU A 351 38.22 2.81 -21.65
CA GLU A 351 36.89 3.43 -21.74
C GLU A 351 35.81 2.46 -22.24
N ASN A 352 34.73 2.33 -21.49
CA ASN A 352 33.52 1.61 -21.87
C ASN A 352 32.32 2.55 -21.80
N THR A 353 31.26 2.26 -22.56
CA THR A 353 30.02 3.03 -22.57
C THR A 353 28.86 2.20 -22.04
N ILE A 354 28.14 2.73 -21.07
CA ILE A 354 26.87 2.20 -20.58
C ILE A 354 25.77 3.11 -21.13
N ALA A 355 24.75 2.50 -21.72
CA ALA A 355 23.63 3.21 -22.32
C ALA A 355 22.31 2.60 -21.83
N VAL A 356 21.35 3.44 -21.44
CA VAL A 356 20.05 2.99 -20.93
C VAL A 356 18.96 3.78 -21.62
N PHE A 357 18.00 3.08 -22.20
CA PHE A 357 16.74 3.66 -22.62
C PHE A 357 15.71 3.35 -21.54
N ALA A 358 15.14 4.37 -20.90
CA ALA A 358 14.03 4.23 -19.99
C ALA A 358 12.75 4.72 -20.66
N TYR A 359 11.62 4.05 -20.45
CA TYR A 359 10.34 4.45 -21.03
C TYR A 359 9.29 4.58 -19.94
N ASP A 360 8.79 5.80 -19.79
CA ASP A 360 7.74 6.18 -18.84
C ASP A 360 6.37 6.13 -19.54
N THR A 361 5.43 5.41 -18.96
CA THR A 361 4.05 5.26 -19.45
C THR A 361 3.06 6.17 -18.74
N GLY A 362 3.45 6.83 -17.64
CA GLY A 362 2.57 7.73 -16.94
C GLY A 362 3.08 8.22 -15.59
N GLY A 363 2.91 9.52 -15.35
CA GLY A 363 3.22 10.13 -14.05
C GLY A 363 4.68 10.58 -13.97
N ALA A 364 5.22 10.62 -12.75
CA ALA A 364 6.60 11.03 -12.54
C ALA A 364 7.51 9.79 -12.50
N GLY A 365 8.30 9.57 -13.56
CA GLY A 365 9.29 8.50 -13.57
C GLY A 365 10.71 8.89 -13.14
N GLY A 366 11.67 8.00 -13.40
CA GLY A 366 13.07 8.27 -13.11
C GLY A 366 13.93 7.06 -12.77
N PHE A 367 15.22 7.31 -12.61
CA PHE A 367 16.07 6.48 -11.76
C PHE A 367 15.78 6.85 -10.30
N THR A 368 14.94 6.05 -9.64
CA THR A 368 14.38 6.37 -8.31
C THR A 368 15.21 5.84 -7.15
N SER A 369 16.26 5.07 -7.43
CA SER A 369 17.11 4.46 -6.41
C SER A 369 18.24 5.36 -5.91
N THR A 370 18.75 5.04 -4.72
CA THR A 370 19.85 5.79 -4.11
C THR A 370 21.14 5.67 -4.94
N PRO A 371 22.01 6.70 -4.97
CA PRO A 371 23.25 6.68 -5.76
C PRO A 371 24.12 5.43 -5.54
N ASN A 372 24.18 4.93 -4.30
CA ASN A 372 25.02 3.80 -3.94
C ASN A 372 24.58 2.46 -4.53
N THR A 373 23.38 2.36 -5.11
CA THR A 373 22.89 1.12 -5.75
C THR A 373 23.21 1.04 -7.24
N ILE A 374 23.74 2.11 -7.82
CA ILE A 374 24.09 2.20 -9.25
C ILE A 374 25.55 1.78 -9.38
N LYS A 375 25.82 0.54 -9.78
CA LYS A 375 27.15 -0.09 -9.73
C LYS A 375 27.48 -0.94 -10.95
N LEU A 376 28.77 -0.97 -11.29
CA LEU A 376 29.39 -1.94 -12.19
C LEU A 376 30.32 -2.84 -11.36
N GLY A 377 29.88 -4.04 -11.03
CA GLY A 377 30.51 -4.83 -9.96
C GLY A 377 30.49 -4.05 -8.64
N ASP A 378 31.66 -3.80 -8.06
CA ASP A 378 31.81 -2.99 -6.84
C ASP A 378 31.98 -1.49 -7.11
N LEU A 379 32.18 -1.08 -8.37
CA LEU A 379 32.40 0.32 -8.73
C LEU A 379 31.07 1.08 -8.75
N VAL A 380 30.93 2.10 -7.89
CA VAL A 380 29.77 3.00 -7.93
C VAL A 380 29.84 3.92 -9.14
N ILE A 381 28.78 3.90 -9.95
CA ILE A 381 28.66 4.64 -11.21
C ILE A 381 27.38 5.50 -11.20
N ALA A 382 27.19 6.30 -10.16
CA ALA A 382 26.04 7.20 -10.03
C ALA A 382 26.24 8.62 -10.59
N SER A 383 27.48 9.11 -10.73
CA SER A 383 27.83 10.48 -11.19
C SER A 383 27.89 10.60 -12.72
N ASP A 384 28.25 11.74 -13.31
CA ASP A 384 28.72 11.82 -14.72
C ASP A 384 27.85 11.17 -15.81
N TRP A 385 26.55 11.00 -15.55
CA TRP A 385 25.62 10.53 -16.56
C TRP A 385 25.30 11.70 -17.48
N LYS A 386 25.06 11.36 -18.74
CA LYS A 386 24.42 12.25 -19.70
C LYS A 386 23.05 11.72 -20.02
N PHE A 387 22.08 12.59 -20.19
CA PHE A 387 20.73 12.19 -20.54
C PHE A 387 20.09 13.15 -21.52
N MET A 388 19.10 12.65 -22.24
CA MET A 388 18.32 13.40 -23.21
C MET A 388 16.87 12.91 -23.14
N LYS A 389 15.95 13.86 -23.05
CA LYS A 389 14.51 13.61 -23.24
C LYS A 389 14.27 13.26 -24.71
N GLY A 390 13.71 12.08 -24.95
CA GLY A 390 13.37 11.58 -26.28
C GLY A 390 12.07 12.16 -26.82
N GLU A 391 11.59 11.59 -27.92
CA GLU A 391 10.28 11.95 -28.49
C GLU A 391 9.13 11.34 -27.68
N VAL A 392 8.01 12.07 -27.61
CA VAL A 392 6.72 11.50 -27.17
C VAL A 392 6.27 10.52 -28.25
N TYR A 393 6.29 9.23 -27.95
CA TYR A 393 5.82 8.24 -28.92
C TYR A 393 4.31 7.97 -28.79
N ARG A 394 3.63 7.92 -29.94
CA ARG A 394 2.22 7.53 -30.07
C ARG A 394 2.15 6.21 -30.83
N PRO A 395 1.93 5.05 -30.17
CA PRO A 395 1.83 3.78 -30.87
C PRO A 395 0.76 3.81 -31.96
N VAL A 396 1.15 3.36 -33.15
CA VAL A 396 0.27 3.32 -34.32
C VAL A 396 -0.20 1.88 -34.52
N ALA A 397 -1.26 1.53 -33.79
CA ALA A 397 -2.11 0.39 -34.14
C ALA A 397 -3.49 0.96 -34.50
N PRO A 398 -4.11 0.58 -35.64
CA PRO A 398 -5.38 1.16 -36.08
C PRO A 398 -6.52 1.03 -35.04
N GLU A 399 -6.49 -0.03 -34.23
CA GLU A 399 -7.47 -0.29 -33.17
C GLU A 399 -7.22 0.48 -31.86
N VAL A 400 -6.03 1.06 -31.67
CA VAL A 400 -5.62 1.91 -30.53
C VAL A 400 -4.86 3.12 -31.09
N ALA A 401 -5.59 3.98 -31.80
CA ALA A 401 -5.02 5.15 -32.44
C ALA A 401 -4.59 6.20 -31.39
N GLY A 402 -3.29 6.21 -31.06
CA GLY A 402 -2.67 7.24 -30.24
C GLY A 402 -2.93 7.12 -28.73
N GLN A 403 -1.85 7.21 -27.96
CA GLN A 403 -1.79 7.17 -26.49
C GLN A 403 -2.28 5.84 -25.86
N GLN A 404 -1.83 5.57 -24.64
CA GLN A 404 -2.34 4.44 -23.85
C GLN A 404 -3.86 4.56 -23.71
N PRO A 405 -4.63 3.46 -23.90
CA PRO A 405 -6.07 3.48 -23.66
C PRO A 405 -6.37 4.11 -22.30
N GLN A 406 -7.27 5.08 -22.28
CA GLN A 406 -7.69 5.72 -21.04
C GLN A 406 -8.79 4.87 -20.41
N SER A 407 -8.67 4.60 -19.11
CA SER A 407 -9.70 3.86 -18.38
C SER A 407 -11.05 4.59 -18.49
N PRO A 408 -12.17 3.88 -18.73
CA PRO A 408 -13.50 4.46 -18.63
C PRO A 408 -13.65 5.05 -17.23
N GLN A 409 -14.19 6.26 -17.14
CA GLN A 409 -14.13 7.12 -15.96
C GLN A 409 -14.23 6.36 -14.62
N GLY A 410 -13.06 6.15 -14.02
CA GLY A 410 -12.85 6.04 -12.60
C GLY A 410 -13.20 4.71 -11.94
N ALA A 411 -14.29 3.99 -12.23
CA ALA A 411 -14.76 3.00 -11.24
C ALA A 411 -13.96 1.71 -11.08
N ASN A 412 -12.99 1.46 -11.97
CA ASN A 412 -11.97 0.43 -11.77
C ASN A 412 -10.61 1.02 -11.35
N SER A 413 -10.57 2.31 -11.02
CA SER A 413 -9.43 3.00 -10.45
C SER A 413 -9.39 2.75 -8.93
N PRO A 414 -8.20 2.54 -8.36
CA PRO A 414 -8.01 2.53 -6.91
C PRO A 414 -8.35 3.87 -6.24
N ASN A 415 -8.52 4.95 -7.02
CA ASN A 415 -8.88 6.28 -6.50
C ASN A 415 -10.38 6.55 -6.53
N PHE A 416 -11.19 5.66 -7.09
CA PHE A 416 -12.63 5.89 -7.19
C PHE A 416 -13.35 5.54 -5.90
N PRO A 417 -14.40 6.29 -5.50
CA PRO A 417 -15.07 6.09 -4.24
C PRO A 417 -15.49 4.64 -4.00
N CYS A 418 -15.31 4.19 -2.75
CA CYS A 418 -15.61 2.85 -2.21
C CYS A 418 -14.89 1.65 -2.82
N THR A 419 -14.09 1.81 -3.88
CA THR A 419 -13.53 0.67 -4.61
C THR A 419 -12.55 -0.19 -3.82
N LEU A 420 -11.71 0.44 -3.00
CA LEU A 420 -10.73 -0.24 -2.16
C LEU A 420 -11.33 -0.73 -0.85
N TYR A 421 -12.31 0.01 -0.31
CA TYR A 421 -13.15 -0.49 0.76
C TYR A 421 -13.75 -1.84 0.38
N ASN A 422 -14.43 -1.89 -0.76
CA ASN A 422 -15.09 -3.08 -1.27
C ASN A 422 -14.13 -4.25 -1.56
N GLY A 423 -13.01 -3.96 -2.21
CA GLY A 423 -12.07 -4.99 -2.67
C GLY A 423 -11.10 -5.50 -1.60
N MET A 424 -10.74 -4.66 -0.62
CA MET A 424 -9.64 -4.95 0.31
C MET A 424 -10.00 -4.89 1.80
N LEU A 425 -11.11 -4.25 2.18
CA LEU A 425 -11.44 -4.04 3.60
C LEU A 425 -12.77 -4.67 4.03
N ALA A 426 -13.83 -4.49 3.24
CA ALA A 426 -15.15 -5.06 3.51
C ALA A 426 -15.12 -6.57 3.79
N PRO A 427 -14.31 -7.41 3.07
CA PRO A 427 -14.26 -8.84 3.36
C PRO A 427 -13.56 -9.17 4.70
N LEU A 428 -12.84 -8.21 5.29
CA LEU A 428 -12.17 -8.35 6.59
C LEU A 428 -13.12 -8.07 7.77
N ALA A 429 -14.25 -7.39 7.53
CA ALA A 429 -15.15 -6.89 8.57
C ALA A 429 -15.61 -7.95 9.60
N PRO A 430 -15.87 -9.22 9.21
CA PRO A 430 -16.22 -10.25 10.18
C PRO A 430 -15.09 -10.61 11.15
N TYR A 431 -13.82 -10.32 10.82
CA TYR A 431 -12.67 -10.69 11.63
C TYR A 431 -12.60 -9.88 12.93
N SER A 432 -12.37 -10.55 14.05
CA SER A 432 -12.29 -9.89 15.35
C SER A 432 -10.99 -9.09 15.48
N ILE A 433 -11.10 -7.79 15.78
CA ILE A 433 -9.95 -6.86 15.91
C ILE A 433 -10.00 -6.04 17.20
N LYS A 434 -8.86 -5.53 17.64
CA LYS A 434 -8.74 -4.54 18.72
C LYS A 434 -8.97 -3.12 18.22
N GLY A 435 -8.43 -2.79 17.05
CA GLY A 435 -8.55 -1.47 16.44
C GLY A 435 -7.87 -1.35 15.07
N ALA A 436 -7.79 -0.12 14.58
CA ALA A 436 -7.15 0.24 13.33
C ALA A 436 -6.18 1.42 13.49
N ILE A 437 -5.11 1.41 12.70
CA ILE A 437 -4.22 2.55 12.49
C ILE A 437 -4.28 3.01 11.03
N TRP A 438 -4.24 4.32 10.83
CA TRP A 438 -4.49 4.96 9.55
C TRP A 438 -3.43 6.00 9.25
N TYR A 439 -2.78 5.90 8.10
CA TYR A 439 -1.86 6.94 7.62
C TYR A 439 -2.16 7.28 6.16
N GLN A 440 -2.91 8.36 6.00
CA GLN A 440 -3.31 8.92 4.73
C GLN A 440 -3.67 10.39 4.92
N GLY A 441 -3.59 11.15 3.83
CA GLY A 441 -4.14 12.49 3.75
C GLY A 441 -3.57 13.27 2.57
N GLU A 442 -2.41 12.86 2.05
CA GLU A 442 -1.67 13.57 1.00
C GLU A 442 -2.55 13.76 -0.25
N SER A 443 -3.28 12.72 -0.68
CA SER A 443 -4.20 12.81 -1.83
C SER A 443 -5.46 13.66 -1.57
N ASN A 444 -5.70 14.08 -0.32
CA ASN A 444 -6.84 14.91 0.08
C ASN A 444 -6.41 16.30 0.61
N ALA A 445 -5.11 16.64 0.59
CA ALA A 445 -4.59 17.86 1.19
C ALA A 445 -5.29 19.13 0.70
N GLY A 446 -5.64 19.20 -0.59
CA GLY A 446 -6.37 20.32 -1.19
C GLY A 446 -7.86 20.43 -0.81
N LYS A 447 -8.39 19.54 0.05
CA LYS A 447 -9.80 19.50 0.45
C LYS A 447 -9.97 19.27 1.96
N ALA A 448 -9.15 19.94 2.77
CA ALA A 448 -9.04 19.68 4.21
C ALA A 448 -10.37 19.68 4.98
N VAL A 449 -11.27 20.64 4.72
CA VAL A 449 -12.58 20.70 5.42
C VAL A 449 -13.48 19.53 5.04
N GLN A 450 -13.55 19.18 3.75
CA GLN A 450 -14.27 17.99 3.28
C GLN A 450 -13.66 16.72 3.89
N TYR A 451 -12.34 16.66 3.99
CA TYR A 451 -11.60 15.53 4.55
C TYR A 451 -11.98 15.21 6.00
N ALA A 452 -12.16 16.23 6.86
CA ALA A 452 -12.58 16.00 8.24
C ALA A 452 -13.92 15.26 8.30
N THR A 453 -14.90 15.70 7.52
CA THR A 453 -16.22 15.05 7.45
C THR A 453 -16.11 13.64 6.85
N LEU A 454 -15.38 13.52 5.73
CA LEU A 454 -15.16 12.24 5.05
C LEU A 454 -14.53 11.20 5.97
N LEU A 455 -13.43 11.55 6.64
CA LEU A 455 -12.69 10.61 7.48
C LEU A 455 -13.48 10.22 8.73
N SER A 456 -14.21 11.14 9.36
CA SER A 456 -15.14 10.80 10.45
C SER A 456 -16.20 9.80 10.02
N GLU A 457 -16.84 10.03 8.87
CA GLU A 457 -17.86 9.10 8.34
C GLU A 457 -17.27 7.77 7.87
N MET A 458 -16.06 7.77 7.33
CA MET A 458 -15.32 6.55 7.01
C MET A 458 -15.10 5.70 8.26
N ILE A 459 -14.58 6.30 9.35
CA ILE A 459 -14.34 5.62 10.62
C ILE A 459 -15.63 5.04 11.20
N ARG A 460 -16.72 5.82 11.18
CA ARG A 460 -18.04 5.39 11.65
C ARG A 460 -18.60 4.25 10.79
N GLY A 461 -18.44 4.33 9.47
CA GLY A 461 -18.81 3.27 8.53
C GLY A 461 -18.03 1.97 8.78
N TRP A 462 -16.71 2.04 8.99
CA TRP A 462 -15.92 0.87 9.33
C TRP A 462 -16.37 0.23 10.65
N ARG A 463 -16.63 1.05 11.68
CA ARG A 463 -17.15 0.57 12.98
C ARG A 463 -18.51 -0.11 12.84
N LYS A 464 -19.39 0.47 12.02
CA LYS A 464 -20.70 -0.11 11.71
C LYS A 464 -20.55 -1.46 11.02
N ASP A 465 -19.70 -1.55 9.99
CA ASP A 465 -19.60 -2.75 9.16
C ASP A 465 -18.86 -3.89 9.88
N PHE A 466 -17.83 -3.59 10.68
CA PHE A 466 -17.21 -4.59 11.55
C PHE A 466 -18.13 -5.05 12.69
N GLY A 467 -19.11 -4.23 13.10
CA GLY A 467 -20.08 -4.57 14.14
C GLY A 467 -19.47 -4.82 15.53
N GLN A 468 -18.25 -4.33 15.79
CA GLN A 468 -17.47 -4.61 17.00
C GLN A 468 -17.41 -3.43 17.99
N GLY A 469 -18.47 -2.61 17.98
CA GLY A 469 -18.57 -1.36 18.73
C GLY A 469 -17.61 -0.29 18.22
N ASN A 470 -17.33 0.70 19.06
CA ASN A 470 -16.40 1.78 18.74
C ASN A 470 -14.95 1.33 18.96
N PHE A 471 -14.45 0.38 18.16
CA PHE A 471 -13.05 -0.02 18.25
C PHE A 471 -12.10 1.17 18.05
N SER A 472 -10.90 1.06 18.61
CA SER A 472 -9.91 2.14 18.60
C SER A 472 -9.43 2.46 17.18
N PHE A 473 -9.36 3.74 16.83
CA PHE A 473 -8.97 4.18 15.50
C PHE A 473 -7.94 5.31 15.61
N TYR A 474 -6.70 5.06 15.24
CA TYR A 474 -5.60 6.02 15.42
C TYR A 474 -5.04 6.49 14.09
N THR A 475 -4.94 7.80 13.91
CA THR A 475 -4.46 8.42 12.67
C THR A 475 -3.06 8.98 12.86
N ALA A 476 -2.23 8.98 11.83
CA ALA A 476 -1.02 9.79 11.79
C ALA A 476 -1.34 11.11 11.07
N GLN A 477 -0.86 12.23 11.62
CA GLN A 477 -0.88 13.49 10.89
C GLN A 477 0.02 13.42 9.66
N LEU A 478 -0.16 14.32 8.69
CA LEU A 478 0.87 14.52 7.67
C LEU A 478 2.17 15.00 8.31
N ALA A 479 3.29 14.45 7.83
CA ALA A 479 4.62 14.91 8.21
C ALA A 479 4.90 16.30 7.60
N ASN A 480 5.95 16.99 8.04
CA ASN A 480 6.41 18.17 7.30
C ASN A 480 6.85 17.77 5.88
N PHE A 481 6.52 18.60 4.90
CA PHE A 481 6.86 18.46 3.49
C PHE A 481 6.85 19.85 2.86
N MET A 482 7.68 20.05 1.83
CA MET A 482 7.97 21.33 1.17
C MET A 482 8.98 22.21 1.91
N ALA A 483 9.64 23.08 1.15
CA ALA A 483 10.59 24.05 1.67
C ALA A 483 9.91 24.97 2.70
N PRO A 484 10.61 25.33 3.80
CA PRO A 484 10.09 26.28 4.77
C PRO A 484 9.70 27.59 4.10
N ASN A 485 8.48 28.04 4.33
CA ASN A 485 8.01 29.36 3.93
C ASN A 485 7.55 30.11 5.18
N ARG A 486 8.05 31.33 5.37
CA ARG A 486 7.73 32.17 6.52
C ARG A 486 6.26 32.60 6.51
N ASP A 487 5.72 32.88 5.33
CA ASP A 487 4.38 33.44 5.17
C ASP A 487 3.49 32.39 4.47
N GLN A 488 2.74 31.63 5.28
CA GLN A 488 1.84 30.56 4.84
C GLN A 488 0.40 30.78 5.32
N PHE A 489 -0.24 31.85 4.85
CA PHE A 489 -1.62 32.18 5.27
C PHE A 489 -2.66 31.13 4.81
N ASP A 490 -2.44 30.49 3.65
CA ASP A 490 -3.38 29.52 3.04
C ASP A 490 -2.74 28.12 2.88
N SER A 491 -2.19 27.59 3.97
CA SER A 491 -1.49 26.29 3.95
C SER A 491 -2.46 25.12 3.96
N ALA A 492 -2.80 24.59 2.78
CA ALA A 492 -3.61 23.37 2.63
C ALA A 492 -3.05 22.18 3.44
N TRP A 493 -1.72 22.11 3.59
CA TRP A 493 -1.05 21.09 4.39
C TRP A 493 -1.27 21.27 5.90
N ALA A 494 -1.24 22.51 6.40
CA ALA A 494 -1.56 22.80 7.79
C ALA A 494 -3.05 22.59 8.08
N GLU A 495 -3.93 23.00 7.16
CA GLU A 495 -5.37 22.77 7.28
C GLU A 495 -5.70 21.28 7.35
N LEU A 496 -5.09 20.44 6.51
CA LEU A 496 -5.33 19.00 6.57
C LEU A 496 -4.85 18.39 7.89
N ARG A 497 -3.69 18.81 8.41
CA ARG A 497 -3.21 18.35 9.73
C ARG A 497 -4.16 18.75 10.86
N ASN A 498 -4.78 19.93 10.75
CA ASN A 498 -5.85 20.34 11.66
C ASN A 498 -7.09 19.44 11.52
N SER A 499 -7.51 19.11 10.30
CA SER A 499 -8.59 18.13 10.08
C SER A 499 -8.29 16.75 10.68
N GLN A 500 -7.05 16.26 10.56
CA GLN A 500 -6.61 15.01 11.20
C GLN A 500 -6.60 15.11 12.73
N ASP A 501 -6.31 16.29 13.29
CA ASP A 501 -6.40 16.54 14.74
C ASP A 501 -7.85 16.54 15.25
N ILE A 502 -8.77 17.17 14.49
CA ILE A 502 -10.21 17.17 14.75
C ILE A 502 -10.76 15.74 14.72
N VAL A 503 -10.47 14.98 13.67
CA VAL A 503 -10.94 13.59 13.54
C VAL A 503 -10.33 12.68 14.62
N GLY A 504 -9.11 12.99 15.08
CA GLY A 504 -8.49 12.34 16.23
C GLY A 504 -9.30 12.42 17.53
N GLN A 505 -10.26 13.33 17.62
CA GLN A 505 -11.14 13.51 18.79
C GLN A 505 -12.42 12.68 18.72
N GLU A 506 -12.67 11.94 17.62
CA GLU A 506 -13.75 10.96 17.56
C GLU A 506 -13.69 9.99 18.77
N PRO A 507 -14.82 9.40 19.21
CA PRO A 507 -14.82 8.41 20.28
C PRO A 507 -13.82 7.29 20.01
N ASN A 508 -12.99 6.93 20.99
CA ASN A 508 -11.87 5.98 20.85
C ASN A 508 -10.90 6.31 19.69
N GLY A 509 -10.85 7.57 19.28
CA GLY A 509 -9.94 8.13 18.28
C GLY A 509 -8.61 8.56 18.89
N GLY A 510 -7.65 8.93 18.05
CA GLY A 510 -6.40 9.56 18.49
C GLY A 510 -5.52 9.88 17.30
N THR A 511 -4.63 10.85 17.45
CA THR A 511 -3.77 11.31 16.36
C THR A 511 -2.32 11.39 16.82
N ALA A 512 -1.43 10.77 16.04
CA ALA A 512 0.01 10.89 16.22
C ALA A 512 0.51 12.10 15.43
N THR A 513 0.99 13.13 16.12
CA THR A 513 1.71 14.25 15.50
C THR A 513 3.08 13.77 15.04
N ILE A 514 3.42 14.06 13.78
CA ILE A 514 4.67 13.62 13.15
C ILE A 514 5.34 14.74 12.31
N ILE A 515 5.01 16.00 12.59
CA ILE A 515 5.55 17.15 11.84
C ILE A 515 7.09 17.17 11.84
N ASP A 516 7.72 16.77 12.94
CA ASP A 516 9.17 16.72 13.14
C ASP A 516 9.87 15.54 12.45
N ILE A 517 9.10 14.59 11.90
CA ILE A 517 9.62 13.40 11.21
C ILE A 517 9.76 13.64 9.68
N GLY A 518 9.23 14.75 9.18
CA GLY A 518 9.16 15.07 7.75
C GLY A 518 10.49 15.35 7.05
N ASP A 519 10.42 15.38 5.72
CA ASP A 519 11.52 15.76 4.82
C ASP A 519 10.98 16.85 3.88
N ASP A 520 11.71 17.95 3.72
CA ASP A 520 11.25 19.10 2.93
C ASP A 520 11.18 18.79 1.42
N LYS A 521 11.88 17.75 0.97
CA LYS A 521 11.99 17.34 -0.44
C LYS A 521 11.30 16.01 -0.75
N ASP A 522 10.96 15.22 0.26
CA ASP A 522 10.29 13.93 0.09
C ASP A 522 9.04 13.82 0.97
N ILE A 523 7.89 13.63 0.32
CA ILE A 523 6.60 13.42 0.99
C ILE A 523 6.55 12.09 1.77
N HIS A 524 7.53 11.21 1.58
CA HIS A 524 7.67 9.91 2.23
C HIS A 524 8.83 9.87 3.24
N PRO A 525 8.66 10.37 4.48
CA PRO A 525 9.73 10.37 5.47
C PRO A 525 10.20 8.94 5.79
N ARG A 526 11.52 8.70 5.75
CA ARG A 526 12.07 7.35 5.94
C ARG A 526 12.09 6.84 7.38
N ASN A 527 11.86 7.72 8.36
CA ASN A 527 11.72 7.34 9.76
C ASN A 527 10.28 6.86 10.05
N LYS A 528 9.92 5.68 9.53
CA LYS A 528 8.62 5.03 9.79
C LYS A 528 8.49 4.47 11.20
N ARG A 529 9.63 4.20 11.86
CA ARG A 529 9.66 3.64 13.22
C ARG A 529 8.94 4.57 14.19
N ASP A 530 9.31 5.85 14.22
CA ASP A 530 8.75 6.77 15.20
C ASP A 530 7.26 7.06 14.95
N VAL A 531 6.81 7.01 13.68
CA VAL A 531 5.37 7.09 13.35
C VAL A 531 4.61 5.93 14.00
N GLY A 532 5.04 4.69 13.76
CA GLY A 532 4.40 3.50 14.33
C GLY A 532 4.49 3.45 15.86
N GLU A 533 5.61 3.85 16.44
CA GLU A 533 5.77 3.90 17.90
C GLU A 533 4.89 4.96 18.56
N ARG A 534 4.69 6.14 17.95
CA ARG A 534 3.78 7.17 18.45
C ARG A 534 2.33 6.68 18.43
N LEU A 535 1.90 6.03 17.34
CA LEU A 535 0.59 5.38 17.27
C LEU A 535 0.44 4.30 18.36
N ALA A 536 1.49 3.51 18.63
CA ALA A 536 1.46 2.50 19.68
C ALA A 536 1.38 3.12 21.08
N ARG A 537 1.99 4.28 21.33
CA ARG A 537 1.85 4.99 22.62
C ARG A 537 0.41 5.42 22.88
N ILE A 538 -0.31 5.87 21.85
CA ILE A 538 -1.75 6.17 21.95
C ILE A 538 -2.51 4.92 22.41
N ALA A 539 -2.29 3.77 21.74
CA ALA A 539 -2.91 2.50 22.11
C ALA A 539 -2.56 2.07 23.54
N LEU A 540 -1.28 2.09 23.91
CA LEU A 540 -0.79 1.75 25.26
C LEU A 540 -1.49 2.57 26.34
N ARG A 541 -1.67 3.87 26.13
CA ARG A 541 -2.37 4.74 27.07
C ARG A 541 -3.87 4.48 27.11
N LYS A 542 -4.53 4.44 25.96
CA LYS A 542 -6.00 4.48 25.85
C LYS A 542 -6.64 3.10 25.95
N ASP A 543 -6.02 2.07 25.38
CA ASP A 543 -6.56 0.71 25.35
C ASP A 543 -6.06 -0.19 26.47
N TYR A 544 -4.85 0.07 26.98
CA TYR A 544 -4.15 -0.82 27.91
C TYR A 544 -3.82 -0.15 29.26
N GLY A 545 -4.23 1.10 29.45
CA GLY A 545 -4.12 1.83 30.72
C GLY A 545 -2.68 2.11 31.17
N LYS A 546 -1.69 2.03 30.28
CA LYS A 546 -0.29 2.33 30.62
C LYS A 546 -0.15 3.81 30.97
N LYS A 547 0.54 4.10 32.08
CA LYS A 547 0.81 5.47 32.54
C LYS A 547 2.08 6.00 31.89
N ILE A 548 1.97 6.39 30.62
CA ILE A 548 3.08 6.93 29.82
C ILE A 548 2.68 8.26 29.17
N GLU A 549 3.66 9.12 28.89
CA GLU A 549 3.46 10.24 27.98
C GLU A 549 3.29 9.70 26.56
N TRP A 550 2.23 10.15 25.90
CA TRP A 550 1.70 9.44 24.73
C TRP A 550 1.34 10.34 23.56
N GLN A 551 1.27 11.65 23.79
CA GLN A 551 1.03 12.65 22.76
C GLN A 551 1.97 13.84 22.95
N GLY A 552 2.23 14.58 21.88
CA GLY A 552 2.94 15.84 21.96
C GLY A 552 2.05 16.97 22.51
N PRO A 553 2.62 18.18 22.66
CA PRO A 553 1.85 19.37 23.03
C PRO A 553 0.67 19.58 22.08
N ARG A 554 -0.52 19.82 22.64
CA ARG A 554 -1.73 20.14 21.87
C ARG A 554 -2.25 21.51 22.26
N PHE A 555 -2.63 22.29 21.26
CA PHE A 555 -3.31 23.56 21.48
C PHE A 555 -4.58 23.34 22.30
N LYS A 556 -4.76 24.13 23.35
CA LYS A 556 -5.94 24.11 24.21
C LYS A 556 -6.77 25.37 24.09
N SER A 557 -6.10 26.52 24.18
CA SER A 557 -6.76 27.83 24.08
C SER A 557 -5.75 28.93 23.79
N MET A 558 -6.28 30.07 23.33
CA MET A 558 -5.53 31.30 23.10
C MET A 558 -6.30 32.46 23.75
N SER A 559 -5.58 33.40 24.37
CA SER A 559 -6.13 34.69 24.76
C SER A 559 -5.19 35.83 24.38
N ALA A 560 -5.76 36.94 23.92
CA ALA A 560 -5.02 38.18 23.67
C ALA A 560 -5.01 39.02 24.94
N LYS A 561 -3.86 39.56 25.31
CA LYS A 561 -3.69 40.46 26.46
C LYS A 561 -2.77 41.62 26.07
N GLY A 562 -3.36 42.76 25.71
CA GLY A 562 -2.59 43.89 25.19
C GLY A 562 -1.96 43.54 23.84
N ASP A 563 -0.64 43.62 23.77
CA ASP A 563 0.22 43.22 22.64
C ASP A 563 0.73 41.76 22.74
N GLU A 564 0.29 41.01 23.75
CA GLU A 564 0.67 39.60 23.95
C GLU A 564 -0.43 38.63 23.48
N ILE A 565 0.01 37.48 22.93
CA ILE A 565 -0.83 36.30 22.72
C ILE A 565 -0.38 35.21 23.70
N ILE A 566 -1.29 34.81 24.59
CA ILE A 566 -1.06 33.72 25.55
C ILE A 566 -1.66 32.44 24.99
N ILE A 567 -0.81 31.43 24.74
CA ILE A 567 -1.22 30.12 24.25
C ILE A 567 -1.16 29.12 25.40
N THR A 568 -2.27 28.43 25.66
CA THR A 568 -2.31 27.29 26.58
C THR A 568 -2.24 26.01 25.77
N MET A 569 -1.38 25.08 26.21
CA MET A 569 -1.24 23.77 25.59
C MET A 569 -1.41 22.65 26.62
N ASP A 570 -2.10 21.58 26.24
CA ASP A 570 -2.07 20.32 26.99
C ASP A 570 -0.82 19.51 26.56
N HIS A 571 -0.35 18.59 27.41
CA HIS A 571 0.81 17.73 27.10
C HIS A 571 2.11 18.49 26.74
N ALA A 572 2.28 19.68 27.33
CA ALA A 572 3.43 20.57 27.11
C ALA A 572 4.55 20.39 28.15
N ALA A 573 4.54 19.30 28.93
CA ALA A 573 5.57 19.05 29.92
C ALA A 573 6.95 18.93 29.24
N GLY A 574 7.90 19.76 29.67
CA GLY A 574 9.24 19.80 29.09
C GLY A 574 9.35 20.62 27.79
N LEU A 575 8.28 21.25 27.32
CA LEU A 575 8.35 22.20 26.20
C LEU A 575 9.22 23.40 26.61
N LYS A 576 10.18 23.75 25.74
CA LYS A 576 11.05 24.92 25.92
C LYS A 576 10.91 25.80 24.68
N THR A 577 10.84 27.11 24.89
CA THR A 577 11.05 28.08 23.81
C THR A 577 12.52 28.02 23.41
N ALA A 578 12.80 28.00 22.11
CA ALA A 578 14.15 28.06 21.57
C ALA A 578 14.80 29.42 21.83
#